data_AF-A0A9D5LHR8-F1
#
_entry.id   AF-A0A9D5LHR8-F1
#
_cell.length_a   1.000
_cell.length_b   1.000
_cell.length_c   1.000
_cell.angle_alpha   90.00
_cell.angle_beta   90.00
_cell.angle_gamma   90.00
#
_symmetry.space_group_name_H-M   'P 1'
#
loop_
_entity.id
_entity.type
_entity.pdbx_description
1 polymer ?
#
loop_
_entity_poly.entity_id
_entity_poly.type
_entity_poly.pdbx_seq_one_letter_code
_entity_poly.pdbx_strand_id
1 'polypeptide(L)'
;MPAFSYTLSESELIARLRRLLFMEPVDESVSRTDSPGALRRMELQVADAYIDGLISLDPSELPLTDLTPEAVLSNPLPGQPATLILPPRCLRPVSVRMAGWGRDATIVKAGTAVALAQDNPFSRGGTARPVAVVEPAGKLTLYTPPRNLAPSLLTLLAIALPPDGLYPLTQPLEHHILSRLASR
;
A
#
# COMPACT_ATOMS: atom_id res chain seq x y z
N MET A 1 12.57 -9.34 -6.50
CA MET A 1 12.68 -9.55 -5.03
C MET A 1 12.13 -8.30 -4.36
N PRO A 2 11.44 -8.40 -3.22
CA PRO A 2 10.97 -7.20 -2.53
C PRO A 2 12.16 -6.33 -2.15
N ALA A 3 12.03 -5.00 -2.31
CA ALA A 3 13.04 -4.07 -1.86
C ALA A 3 13.27 -4.21 -0.35
N PHE A 4 14.51 -4.11 0.10
CA PHE A 4 14.81 -4.09 1.52
C PHE A 4 14.10 -2.90 2.17
N SER A 5 13.26 -3.19 3.17
CA SER A 5 12.50 -2.17 3.90
C SER A 5 13.00 -2.06 5.35
N TYR A 6 13.08 -0.83 5.85
CA TYR A 6 13.35 -0.51 7.25
C TYR A 6 12.31 0.50 7.74
N THR A 7 12.16 0.65 9.06
CA THR A 7 11.17 1.56 9.64
C THR A 7 11.87 2.61 10.47
N LEU A 8 11.48 3.87 10.30
CA LEU A 8 11.89 4.98 11.15
C LEU A 8 10.66 5.58 11.84
N SER A 9 10.84 6.11 13.04
CA SER A 9 9.87 7.03 13.63
C SER A 9 9.89 8.38 12.90
N GLU A 10 8.84 9.18 13.09
CA GLU A 10 8.77 10.54 12.53
C GLU A 10 9.98 11.40 12.90
N SER A 11 10.40 11.37 14.17
CA SER A 11 11.53 12.15 14.66
C SER A 11 12.86 11.67 14.06
N GLU A 12 13.06 10.36 13.92
CA GLU A 12 14.23 9.79 13.28
C GLU A 12 14.29 10.12 11.79
N LEU A 13 13.16 10.04 11.09
CA LEU A 13 13.05 10.39 9.68
C LEU A 13 13.37 11.88 9.48
N ILE A 14 12.77 12.77 10.27
CA ILE A 14 13.06 14.21 10.21
C ILE A 14 14.54 14.48 10.48
N ALA A 15 15.11 13.92 11.55
CA ALA A 15 16.53 14.09 11.88
C ALA A 15 17.45 13.55 10.78
N ARG A 16 17.05 12.48 10.09
CA ARG A 16 17.78 11.95 8.94
C ARG A 16 17.69 12.87 7.72
N LEU A 17 16.50 13.34 7.38
CA LEU A 17 16.29 14.27 6.25
C LEU A 17 17.02 15.60 6.48
N ARG A 18 17.06 16.11 7.71
CA ARG A 18 17.83 17.32 8.05
C ARG A 18 19.32 17.18 7.78
N ARG A 19 19.89 16.04 8.16
CA ARG A 19 21.31 15.74 7.88
C ARG A 19 21.58 15.67 6.38
N LEU A 20 20.70 15.02 5.62
CA LEU A 20 20.85 14.88 4.17
C LEU A 20 20.64 16.18 3.39
N LEU A 21 19.85 17.09 3.94
CA LEU A 21 19.59 18.42 3.39
C LEU A 21 20.52 19.50 3.96
N PHE A 22 21.58 19.12 4.68
CA PHE A 22 22.56 20.03 5.29
C PHE A 22 21.93 21.12 6.18
N MET A 23 20.85 20.79 6.88
CA MET A 23 20.12 21.71 7.77
C MET A 23 20.63 21.71 9.22
N GLU A 24 21.42 20.70 9.59
CA GLU A 24 22.06 20.61 10.90
C GLU A 24 23.40 21.37 10.89
N PRO A 25 23.76 22.04 12.01
CA PRO A 25 25.04 22.71 12.13
C PRO A 25 26.19 21.71 12.06
N VAL A 26 27.27 22.10 11.37
CA VAL A 26 28.49 21.29 11.23
C VAL A 26 29.35 21.34 12.51
N ASP A 27 29.21 22.42 13.28
CA ASP A 27 29.95 22.67 14.51
C ASP A 27 29.13 22.23 15.73
N GLU A 28 29.70 21.35 16.56
CA GLU A 28 29.08 20.83 17.79
C GLU A 28 28.80 21.92 18.84
N SER A 29 29.46 23.08 18.74
CA SER A 29 29.23 24.23 19.61
C SER A 29 27.96 25.03 19.28
N VAL A 30 27.37 24.80 18.09
CA VAL A 30 26.16 25.49 17.63
C VAL A 30 24.99 24.53 17.71
N SER A 31 23.97 24.87 18.51
CA SER A 31 22.72 24.12 18.55
C SER A 31 21.64 24.80 17.71
N ARG A 32 20.91 24.01 16.92
CA ARG A 32 19.72 24.46 16.21
C ARG A 32 18.50 24.30 17.10
N THR A 33 17.74 25.38 17.26
CA THR A 33 16.44 25.34 17.91
C THR A 33 15.38 25.84 16.94
N ASP A 34 14.55 24.94 16.42
CA ASP A 34 13.44 25.32 15.57
C ASP A 34 12.27 25.87 16.39
N SER A 35 11.61 26.91 15.86
CA SER A 35 10.30 27.29 16.39
C SER A 35 9.30 26.13 16.22
N PRO A 36 8.30 25.99 17.11
CA PRO A 36 7.27 24.95 16.98
C PRO A 36 6.58 24.96 15.61
N GLY A 37 6.35 26.13 15.03
CA GLY A 37 5.75 26.27 13.70
C GLY A 37 6.67 25.83 12.55
N ALA A 38 7.99 25.93 12.71
CA ALA A 38 8.93 25.41 11.71
C ALA A 38 8.96 23.88 11.73
N LEU A 39 9.03 23.27 12.92
CA LEU A 39 8.97 21.81 13.07
C LEU A 39 7.66 21.25 12.50
N ARG A 40 6.52 21.84 12.86
CA ARG A 40 5.21 21.39 12.39
C ARG A 40 5.07 21.44 10.86
N ARG A 41 5.65 22.47 10.21
CA ARG A 41 5.65 22.55 8.75
C ARG A 41 6.48 21.43 8.12
N MET A 42 7.63 21.10 8.71
CA MET A 42 8.47 20.02 8.23
C MET A 42 7.77 18.65 8.36
N GLU A 43 7.12 18.38 9.49
CA GLU A 43 6.30 17.17 9.69
C GLU A 43 5.25 17.02 8.59
N LEU A 44 4.47 18.07 8.33
CA LEU A 44 3.44 18.06 7.28
C LEU A 44 4.03 17.85 5.88
N GLN A 45 5.17 18.48 5.58
CA GLN A 45 5.84 18.32 4.30
C GLN A 45 6.37 16.89 4.10
N VAL A 46 6.92 16.28 5.15
CA VAL A 46 7.39 14.89 5.14
C VAL A 46 6.22 13.94 4.93
N ALA A 47 5.13 14.10 5.71
CA ALA A 47 3.93 13.27 5.57
C ALA A 47 3.34 13.36 4.15
N ASP A 48 3.23 14.57 3.61
CA ASP A 48 2.70 14.80 2.26
C ASP A 48 3.62 14.21 1.16
N ALA A 49 4.93 14.36 1.28
CA ALA A 49 5.90 13.74 0.36
C ALA A 49 5.89 12.21 0.45
N TYR A 50 5.72 11.66 1.65
CA TYR A 50 5.64 10.23 1.89
C TYR A 50 4.39 9.62 1.24
N ILE A 51 3.22 10.21 1.49
CA ILE A 51 1.94 9.77 0.90
C ILE A 51 2.00 9.83 -0.63
N ASP A 52 2.52 10.92 -1.18
CA ASP A 52 2.72 11.09 -2.61
C ASP A 52 3.62 9.97 -3.18
N GLY A 53 4.71 9.62 -2.51
CA GLY A 53 5.57 8.50 -2.89
C GLY A 53 4.85 7.14 -2.88
N LEU A 54 4.04 6.86 -1.85
CA LEU A 54 3.24 5.62 -1.78
C LEU A 54 2.23 5.48 -2.93
N ILE A 55 1.70 6.61 -3.41
CA ILE A 55 0.72 6.64 -4.51
C ILE A 55 1.41 6.53 -5.88
N SER A 56 2.54 7.23 -6.06
CA SER A 56 3.16 7.46 -7.37
C SER A 56 4.19 6.39 -7.78
N LEU A 57 4.94 5.84 -6.83
CA LEU A 57 6.02 4.89 -7.13
C LEU A 57 5.48 3.51 -7.55
N ASP A 58 6.35 2.73 -8.21
CA ASP A 58 6.04 1.36 -8.60
C ASP A 58 5.84 0.48 -7.35
N PRO A 59 4.82 -0.37 -7.28
CA PRO A 59 4.58 -1.23 -6.12
C PRO A 59 5.75 -2.13 -5.73
N SER A 60 6.60 -2.52 -6.69
CA SER A 60 7.78 -3.36 -6.42
C SER A 60 8.88 -2.63 -5.65
N GLU A 61 8.85 -1.30 -5.64
CA GLU A 61 9.81 -0.43 -4.97
C GLU A 61 9.34 -0.01 -3.57
N LEU A 62 8.11 -0.36 -3.19
CA LEU A 62 7.45 0.11 -1.97
C LEU A 62 7.38 -0.98 -0.89
N PRO A 63 7.34 -0.59 0.40
CA PRO A 63 7.12 -1.54 1.48
C PRO A 63 5.70 -2.09 1.40
N LEU A 64 5.58 -3.42 1.37
CA LEU A 64 4.29 -4.11 1.39
C LEU A 64 3.91 -4.47 2.82
N THR A 65 2.63 -4.27 3.15
CA THR A 65 2.06 -4.64 4.43
C THR A 65 1.06 -5.78 4.23
N ASP A 66 1.13 -6.77 5.10
CA ASP A 66 0.09 -7.80 5.19
C ASP A 66 -1.14 -7.22 5.90
N LEU A 67 -2.23 -7.10 5.14
CA LEU A 67 -3.53 -6.60 5.61
C LEU A 67 -4.58 -7.71 5.69
N THR A 68 -4.18 -8.97 5.56
CA THR A 68 -5.06 -10.14 5.70
C THR A 68 -5.90 -10.11 6.98
N PRO A 69 -5.36 -9.81 8.18
CA PRO A 69 -6.15 -9.86 9.42
C PRO A 69 -7.16 -8.71 9.56
N GLU A 70 -6.97 -7.62 8.82
CA GLU A 70 -7.82 -6.43 8.89
C GLU A 70 -8.93 -6.43 7.83
N ALA A 71 -8.78 -7.21 6.77
CA ALA A 71 -9.71 -7.24 5.66
C ALA A 71 -10.89 -8.16 5.93
N VAL A 72 -12.08 -7.76 5.47
CA VAL A 72 -13.33 -8.47 5.76
C VAL A 72 -13.97 -8.95 4.46
N LEU A 73 -14.21 -10.26 4.37
CA LEU A 73 -15.01 -10.83 3.29
C LEU A 73 -16.50 -10.66 3.61
N SER A 74 -17.21 -9.94 2.75
CA SER A 74 -18.65 -9.73 2.82
C SER A 74 -19.40 -10.79 2.01
N ASN A 75 -20.38 -11.44 2.64
CA ASN A 75 -21.28 -12.44 2.06
C ASN A 75 -20.60 -13.50 1.17
N PRO A 76 -19.58 -14.23 1.68
CA PRO A 76 -18.90 -15.24 0.88
C PRO A 76 -19.80 -16.46 0.64
N LEU A 77 -20.44 -16.54 -0.53
CA LEU A 77 -21.18 -17.72 -0.98
C LEU A 77 -20.31 -18.56 -1.94
N PRO A 78 -20.27 -19.89 -1.81
CA PRO A 78 -19.51 -20.75 -2.72
C PRO A 78 -19.92 -20.53 -4.18
N GLY A 79 -18.93 -20.32 -5.04
CA GLY A 79 -19.13 -20.13 -6.49
C GLY A 79 -19.74 -18.80 -6.94
N GLN A 80 -20.06 -17.87 -6.03
CA GLN A 80 -20.51 -16.52 -6.35
C GLN A 80 -19.42 -15.48 -6.03
N PRO A 81 -19.24 -14.41 -6.83
CA PRO A 81 -18.25 -13.39 -6.53
C PRO A 81 -18.32 -12.90 -5.08
N ALA A 82 -17.19 -12.88 -4.39
CA ALA A 82 -17.09 -12.40 -3.01
C ALA A 82 -16.60 -10.95 -3.02
N THR A 83 -17.10 -10.12 -2.10
CA THR A 83 -16.60 -8.75 -1.94
C THR A 83 -15.66 -8.70 -0.75
N LEU A 84 -14.42 -8.31 -0.97
CA LEU A 84 -13.46 -8.01 0.09
C LEU A 84 -13.51 -6.51 0.40
N ILE A 85 -13.83 -6.18 1.65
CA ILE A 85 -13.75 -4.82 2.18
C ILE A 85 -12.31 -4.59 2.61
N LEU A 86 -11.63 -3.65 1.93
CA LEU A 86 -10.27 -3.27 2.26
C LEU A 86 -10.28 -2.38 3.52
N PRO A 87 -9.30 -2.55 4.42
CA PRO A 87 -9.21 -1.68 5.59
C PRO A 87 -8.89 -0.24 5.18
N PRO A 88 -9.26 0.77 5.98
CA PRO A 88 -9.12 2.19 5.62
C PRO A 88 -7.68 2.61 5.28
N ARG A 89 -6.68 1.96 5.87
CA ARG A 89 -5.27 2.24 5.61
C ARG A 89 -4.73 1.62 4.31
N CYS A 90 -5.49 0.79 3.63
CA CYS A 90 -5.10 0.20 2.35
C CYS A 90 -5.17 1.27 1.25
N LEU A 91 -4.01 1.65 0.70
CA LEU A 91 -3.95 2.58 -0.43
C LEU A 91 -4.11 1.83 -1.74
N ARG A 92 -3.34 0.74 -1.92
CA ARG A 92 -3.27 -0.01 -3.18
C ARG A 92 -3.08 -1.50 -2.88
N PRO A 93 -4.05 -2.37 -3.22
CA PRO A 93 -3.84 -3.81 -3.13
C PRO A 93 -2.84 -4.25 -4.20
N VAL A 94 -1.85 -5.06 -3.81
CA VAL A 94 -0.75 -5.52 -4.68
C VAL A 94 -0.87 -7.01 -4.98
N SER A 95 -1.22 -7.81 -3.98
CA SER A 95 -1.51 -9.23 -4.14
C SER A 95 -2.67 -9.63 -3.24
N VAL A 96 -3.54 -10.51 -3.77
CA VAL A 96 -4.63 -11.12 -3.01
C VAL A 96 -4.75 -12.58 -3.39
N ARG A 97 -4.97 -13.44 -2.40
CA ARG A 97 -5.21 -14.87 -2.61
C ARG A 97 -6.33 -15.37 -1.72
N MET A 98 -7.24 -16.14 -2.32
CA MET A 98 -8.25 -16.91 -1.60
C MET A 98 -7.83 -18.36 -1.42
N ALA A 99 -8.41 -19.03 -0.43
CA ALA A 99 -8.30 -20.46 -0.30
C ALA A 99 -8.86 -21.14 -1.56
N GLY A 100 -8.19 -22.21 -2.01
CA GLY A 100 -8.53 -22.92 -3.24
C GLY A 100 -8.05 -22.27 -4.55
N TRP A 101 -7.41 -21.09 -4.51
CA TRP A 101 -6.70 -20.54 -5.67
C TRP A 101 -5.30 -21.14 -5.81
N GLY A 102 -4.94 -21.49 -7.05
CA GLY A 102 -3.60 -22.00 -7.35
C GLY A 102 -2.50 -20.94 -7.30
N ARG A 103 -2.88 -19.66 -7.37
CA ARG A 103 -1.98 -18.50 -7.39
C ARG A 103 -2.72 -17.24 -6.93
N ASP A 104 -1.96 -16.17 -6.72
CA ASP A 104 -2.50 -14.84 -6.48
C ASP A 104 -3.34 -14.36 -7.68
N ALA A 105 -4.39 -13.60 -7.40
CA ALA A 105 -5.23 -13.03 -8.46
C ALA A 105 -4.51 -11.96 -9.26
N THR A 106 -4.90 -11.87 -10.52
CA THR A 106 -4.62 -10.69 -11.32
C THR A 106 -5.54 -9.57 -10.86
N ILE A 107 -4.95 -8.54 -10.24
CA ILE A 107 -5.68 -7.36 -9.78
C ILE A 107 -5.85 -6.41 -10.95
N VAL A 108 -7.08 -6.05 -11.28
CA VAL A 108 -7.41 -5.15 -12.38
C VAL A 108 -8.32 -4.03 -11.92
N LYS A 109 -8.25 -2.87 -12.59
CA LYS A 109 -9.18 -1.76 -12.34
C LYS A 109 -10.55 -2.06 -12.95
N ALA A 110 -11.61 -1.65 -12.26
CA ALA A 110 -12.96 -1.64 -12.82
C ALA A 110 -13.02 -0.90 -14.18
N GLY A 111 -13.89 -1.37 -15.07
CA GLY A 111 -14.08 -0.79 -16.42
C GLY A 111 -13.05 -1.22 -17.47
N THR A 112 -12.01 -1.98 -17.10
CA THR A 112 -11.11 -2.61 -18.09
C THR A 112 -11.81 -3.79 -18.78
N ALA A 113 -11.38 -4.14 -20.01
CA ALA A 113 -11.93 -5.29 -20.73
C ALA A 113 -11.81 -6.59 -19.93
N VAL A 114 -10.72 -6.76 -19.17
CA VAL A 114 -10.52 -7.92 -18.28
C VAL A 114 -11.55 -7.93 -17.14
N ALA A 115 -11.86 -6.77 -16.55
CA ALA A 115 -12.90 -6.66 -15.53
C ALA A 115 -14.29 -7.00 -16.08
N LEU A 116 -14.66 -6.43 -17.23
CA LEU A 116 -15.96 -6.70 -17.88
C LEU A 116 -16.13 -8.17 -18.26
N ALA A 117 -15.05 -8.84 -18.67
CA ALA A 117 -15.07 -10.27 -18.97
C ALA A 117 -15.42 -11.15 -17.75
N GLN A 118 -15.32 -10.63 -16.52
CA GLN A 118 -15.65 -11.40 -15.32
C GLN A 118 -17.16 -11.52 -15.09
N ASP A 119 -17.98 -10.65 -15.68
CA ASP A 119 -19.44 -10.71 -15.53
C ASP A 119 -20.05 -11.89 -16.30
N ASN A 120 -19.39 -12.34 -17.36
CA ASN A 120 -19.80 -13.54 -18.11
C ASN A 120 -19.16 -14.81 -17.51
N PRO A 121 -19.96 -15.79 -17.06
CA PRO A 121 -19.46 -17.05 -16.49
C PRO A 121 -18.51 -17.86 -17.37
N PHE A 122 -18.60 -17.70 -18.70
CA PHE A 122 -17.78 -18.47 -19.66
C PHE A 122 -16.42 -17.82 -19.97
N SER A 123 -16.27 -16.52 -19.72
CA SER A 123 -14.99 -15.79 -19.91
C SER A 123 -14.30 -15.42 -18.60
N ARG A 124 -15.00 -15.55 -17.48
CA ARG A 124 -14.47 -15.31 -16.14
C ARG A 124 -13.24 -16.18 -15.86
N GLY A 125 -12.26 -15.60 -15.17
CA GLY A 125 -11.09 -16.33 -14.68
C GLY A 125 -11.49 -17.49 -13.78
N GLY A 126 -10.79 -18.63 -13.90
CA GLY A 126 -10.95 -19.82 -13.05
C GLY A 126 -9.97 -19.83 -11.86
N THR A 127 -10.02 -20.83 -10.98
CA THR A 127 -9.17 -20.85 -9.76
C THR A 127 -7.67 -20.99 -10.07
N ALA A 128 -7.32 -21.42 -11.28
CA ALA A 128 -5.96 -21.43 -11.81
C ALA A 128 -5.49 -20.07 -12.37
N ARG A 129 -6.42 -19.18 -12.71
CA ARG A 129 -6.18 -17.82 -13.21
C ARG A 129 -7.20 -16.84 -12.59
N PRO A 130 -7.16 -16.65 -11.26
CA PRO A 130 -8.15 -15.85 -10.57
C PRO A 130 -7.99 -14.37 -10.90
N VAL A 131 -9.11 -13.64 -10.87
CA VAL A 131 -9.15 -12.19 -11.13
C VAL A 131 -9.84 -11.49 -9.96
N ALA A 132 -9.23 -10.39 -9.55
CA ALA A 132 -9.76 -9.48 -8.54
C ALA A 132 -9.94 -8.09 -9.16
N VAL A 133 -11.12 -7.50 -9.00
CA VAL A 133 -11.44 -6.19 -9.58
C VAL A 133 -11.47 -5.15 -8.48
N VAL A 134 -10.66 -4.11 -8.62
CA VAL A 134 -10.65 -2.95 -7.72
C VAL A 134 -11.86 -2.09 -8.03
N GLU A 135 -12.77 -2.04 -7.07
CA GLU A 135 -13.98 -1.24 -7.11
C GLU A 135 -13.78 0.10 -6.38
N PRO A 136 -14.65 1.09 -6.63
CA PRO A 136 -14.69 2.31 -5.82
C PRO A 136 -14.94 2.02 -4.34
N ALA A 137 -14.59 3.00 -3.49
CA ALA A 137 -14.86 2.98 -2.05
C ALA A 137 -14.19 1.81 -1.29
N GLY A 138 -12.97 1.44 -1.67
CA GLY A 138 -12.14 0.50 -0.89
C GLY A 138 -12.65 -0.94 -0.95
N LYS A 139 -13.22 -1.35 -2.07
CA LYS A 139 -13.73 -2.72 -2.26
C LYS A 139 -12.94 -3.44 -3.33
N LEU A 140 -12.82 -4.75 -3.15
CA LEU A 140 -12.19 -5.64 -4.12
C LEU A 140 -13.13 -6.81 -4.40
N THR A 141 -13.63 -6.91 -5.63
CA THR A 141 -14.52 -8.01 -6.05
C THR A 141 -13.68 -9.20 -6.48
N LEU A 142 -13.85 -10.34 -5.82
CA LEU A 142 -13.15 -11.60 -6.07
C LEU A 142 -14.08 -12.53 -6.85
N TYR A 143 -13.90 -12.62 -8.16
CA TYR A 143 -14.90 -13.25 -9.05
C TYR A 143 -14.87 -14.78 -9.05
N THR A 144 -13.77 -15.38 -8.59
CA THR A 144 -13.52 -16.82 -8.75
C THR A 144 -13.47 -17.59 -7.42
N PRO A 145 -14.40 -17.46 -6.46
CA PRO A 145 -14.30 -18.28 -5.27
C PRO A 145 -14.48 -19.76 -5.61
N PRO A 146 -13.80 -20.67 -4.88
CA PRO A 146 -13.98 -22.10 -5.07
C PRO A 146 -15.43 -22.50 -4.83
N ARG A 147 -15.95 -23.44 -5.62
CA ARG A 147 -17.32 -23.97 -5.45
C ARG A 147 -17.46 -24.95 -4.29
N ASN A 148 -16.36 -25.63 -3.94
CA ASN A 148 -16.35 -26.75 -2.99
C ASN A 148 -15.80 -26.37 -1.61
N LEU A 149 -15.52 -25.09 -1.39
CA LEU A 149 -14.91 -24.60 -0.16
C LEU A 149 -15.58 -23.28 0.23
N ALA A 150 -15.81 -23.07 1.53
CA ALA A 150 -16.26 -21.79 2.04
C ALA A 150 -15.21 -20.72 1.65
N PRO A 151 -15.60 -19.64 0.94
CA PRO A 151 -14.62 -18.66 0.49
C PRO A 151 -13.92 -17.99 1.68
N SER A 152 -12.60 -18.13 1.75
CA SER A 152 -11.77 -17.51 2.78
C SER A 152 -10.55 -16.82 2.16
N LEU A 153 -10.12 -15.73 2.80
CA LEU A 153 -8.93 -14.98 2.41
C LEU A 153 -7.70 -15.70 2.99
N LEU A 154 -6.69 -15.95 2.16
CA LEU A 154 -5.40 -16.48 2.61
C LEU A 154 -4.37 -15.38 2.79
N THR A 155 -4.26 -14.47 1.81
CA THR A 155 -3.30 -13.38 1.84
C THR A 155 -3.86 -12.12 1.18
N LEU A 156 -3.50 -10.98 1.73
CA LEU A 156 -3.68 -9.66 1.14
C LEU A 156 -2.44 -8.82 1.44
N LEU A 157 -1.60 -8.62 0.43
CA LEU A 157 -0.48 -7.69 0.48
C LEU A 157 -0.87 -6.39 -0.20
N ALA A 158 -0.62 -5.27 0.48
CA ALA A 158 -0.96 -3.95 -0.02
C ALA A 158 0.09 -2.91 0.35
N ILE A 159 0.12 -1.84 -0.42
CA ILE A 159 0.72 -0.58 0.02
C ILE A 159 -0.30 0.06 0.96
N ALA A 160 0.14 0.35 2.17
CA ALA A 160 -0.71 0.84 3.25
C ALA A 160 -0.14 2.12 3.84
N LEU A 161 -1.03 2.98 4.33
CA LEU A 161 -0.64 3.99 5.30
C LEU A 161 -0.16 3.26 6.57
N PRO A 162 1.05 3.60 7.06
CA PRO A 162 1.54 3.03 8.30
C PRO A 162 0.73 3.54 9.49
N PRO A 163 0.78 2.85 10.63
CA PRO A 163 0.29 3.40 11.89
C PRO A 163 0.94 4.75 12.22
N ASP A 164 0.25 5.59 12.97
CA ASP A 164 0.72 6.94 13.30
C ASP A 164 2.15 6.96 13.84
N GLY A 165 2.96 7.85 13.27
CA GLY A 165 4.33 8.12 13.72
C GLY A 165 5.39 7.14 13.21
N LEU A 166 5.03 6.13 12.41
CA LEU A 166 5.98 5.18 11.81
C LEU A 166 6.05 5.34 10.29
N TYR A 167 7.25 5.22 9.74
CA TYR A 167 7.53 5.35 8.32
C TYR A 167 8.34 4.15 7.83
N PRO A 168 7.69 3.09 7.35
CA PRO A 168 8.33 2.05 6.55
C PRO A 168 8.89 2.67 5.28
N LEU A 169 10.17 2.43 5.02
CA LEU A 169 10.93 3.04 3.94
C LEU A 169 11.68 1.98 3.17
N THR A 170 11.73 2.21 1.87
CA THR A 170 12.68 1.61 0.94
C THR A 170 13.58 2.72 0.42
N GLN A 171 14.72 2.36 -0.16
CA GLN A 171 15.64 3.37 -0.72
C GLN A 171 14.97 4.27 -1.79
N PRO A 172 14.14 3.75 -2.73
CA PRO A 172 13.43 4.60 -3.69
C PRO A 172 12.47 5.59 -3.03
N LEU A 173 11.73 5.15 -2.01
CA LEU A 173 10.79 6.02 -1.29
C LEU A 173 11.52 7.11 -0.50
N GLU A 174 12.63 6.80 0.17
CA GLU A 174 13.46 7.80 0.84
C GLU A 174 14.01 8.84 -0.16
N HIS A 175 14.47 8.39 -1.33
CA HIS A 175 14.95 9.28 -2.38
C HIS A 175 13.85 10.19 -2.93
N HIS A 176 12.63 9.67 -3.12
CA HIS A 176 11.45 10.44 -3.52
C HIS A 176 11.13 11.57 -2.53
N ILE A 177 11.13 11.25 -1.23
CA ILE A 177 10.87 12.25 -0.19
C ILE A 177 11.95 13.35 -0.24
N LEU A 178 13.22 12.97 -0.33
CA LEU A 178 14.33 13.92 -0.39
C LEU A 178 14.24 14.85 -1.60
N SER A 179 14.01 14.32 -2.80
CA SER A 179 13.94 15.13 -4.03
C SER A 179 12.76 16.11 -3.99
N ARG A 180 11.64 15.70 -3.40
CA ARG A 180 10.43 16.49 -3.27
C ARG A 180 10.55 17.59 -2.22
N LEU A 181 11.37 17.39 -1.18
CA LEU A 181 11.69 18.42 -0.19
C LEU A 181 12.77 19.38 -0.68
N ALA A 182 13.74 18.92 -1.48
CA ALA A 182 14.82 19.75 -2.01
C ALA A 182 14.41 20.67 -3.18
N SER A 183 13.30 20.36 -3.86
CA SER A 183 12.80 21.11 -5.02
C SER A 183 11.87 22.27 -4.68
N ARG A 184 11.70 22.60 -3.39
CA ARG A 184 10.87 23.71 -2.88
C ARG A 184 11.72 24.77 -2.22
#